data_AF-A0A938C773-F1
#
_entry.id   AF-A0A938C773-F1
#
_cell.length_a   1.000
_cell.length_b   1.000
_cell.length_c   1.000
_cell.angle_alpha   90.00
_cell.angle_beta   90.00
_cell.angle_gamma   90.00
#
_symmetry.space_group_name_H-M   'P 1'
#
loop_
_entity.id
_entity.type
_entity.pdbx_description
1 polymer ?
#
loop_
_entity_poly.entity_id
_entity_poly.type
_entity_poly.pdbx_seq_one_letter_code
_entity_poly.pdbx_strand_id
1 'polypeptide(L)' 'MNREVVVVSGVRTAIGTFGGSLKDQPPTQLAASVLREACRRAAVGAEDVHHVVFGH' A
#
# COMPACT_ATOMS: atom_id res chain seq x y z
N MET A 1 -21.82 -16.47 11.42
CA MET A 1 -21.18 -16.52 10.09
C MET A 1 -19.69 -16.34 10.29
N ASN A 2 -18.86 -17.26 9.82
CA ASN A 2 -17.40 -17.14 9.89
C ASN A 2 -16.92 -16.72 8.50
N ARG A 3 -16.58 -15.43 8.33
CA ARG A 3 -16.00 -14.95 7.07
C ARG A 3 -14.49 -15.13 7.16
N GLU A 4 -13.93 -15.97 6.29
CA GLU A 4 -12.48 -16.12 6.21
C GLU A 4 -11.83 -14.86 5.66
N VAL A 5 -10.76 -14.44 6.31
CA VAL A 5 -9.97 -13.26 5.93
C VAL A 5 -8.60 -13.73 5.53
N VAL A 6 -8.20 -13.42 4.31
CA VAL A 6 -6.92 -13.84 3.73
C VAL A 6 -6.12 -12.64 3.25
N VAL A 7 -4.80 -12.71 3.36
CA VAL A 7 -3.88 -11.70 2.83
C VAL A 7 -3.42 -12.14 1.44
N VAL A 8 -3.83 -11.40 0.41
CA VAL A 8 -3.53 -11.74 -1.00
C VAL A 8 -2.29 -11.03 -1.54
N SER A 9 -1.78 -10.01 -0.86
CA SER A 9 -0.56 -9.28 -1.25
C SER A 9 0.02 -8.51 -0.06
N GLY A 10 1.35 -8.37 -0.03
CA GLY A 10 2.08 -7.61 0.99
C GLY A 10 3.34 -7.00 0.40
N VAL A 11 3.43 -5.67 0.46
CA VAL A 11 4.54 -4.88 -0.12
C VAL A 11 4.88 -3.71 0.79
N ARG A 12 6.08 -3.15 0.61
CA ARG A 12 6.52 -1.93 1.30
C ARG A 12 7.43 -1.10 0.40
N THR A 13 7.58 0.18 0.73
CA THR A 13 8.65 1.01 0.16
C THR A 13 10.01 0.59 0.73
N ALA A 14 11.08 1.15 0.15
CA ALA A 14 12.34 1.27 0.87
C ALA A 14 12.14 2.07 2.19
N ILE A 15 13.03 1.87 3.16
CA ILE A 15 13.06 2.67 4.38
C ILE A 15 14.09 3.77 4.16
N GLY A 16 13.64 5.03 4.17
CA GLY A 16 14.53 6.19 4.06
C GLY A 16 15.21 6.49 5.39
N THR A 17 16.44 6.99 5.32
CA THR A 17 17.10 7.64 6.46
C THR A 17 16.63 9.09 6.58
N PHE A 18 16.83 9.70 7.75
CA PHE A 18 16.53 11.11 7.96
C PHE A 18 17.33 11.99 6.98
N GLY A 19 16.64 12.87 6.25
CA GLY A 19 17.25 13.68 5.18
C GLY A 19 17.76 12.87 3.97
N GLY A 20 17.33 11.61 3.83
CA GLY A 20 17.78 10.69 2.80
C GLY A 20 16.94 10.72 1.51
N SER A 21 16.98 9.61 0.78
CA SER A 21 16.42 9.47 -0.58
C SER A 21 14.91 9.70 -0.72
N LEU A 22 14.15 9.56 0.37
CA LEU A 22 12.70 9.71 0.37
C LEU A 22 12.23 11.05 0.99
N LYS A 23 13.15 11.95 1.39
CA LYS A 23 12.81 13.17 2.14
C LYS A 23 11.84 14.11 1.40
N ASP A 24 11.93 14.16 0.08
CA ASP A 24 11.14 15.05 -0.76
C ASP A 24 9.83 14.40 -1.26
N GLN A 25 9.56 13.15 -0.86
CA GLN A 25 8.35 12.43 -1.23
C GLN A 25 7.29 12.61 -0.15
N PRO A 26 6.12 13.21 -0.46
CA PRO A 26 5.02 13.28 0.47
C PRO A 26 4.59 11.87 0.94
N PRO A 27 4.22 11.69 2.22
CA PRO A 27 3.78 10.39 2.73
C PRO A 27 2.64 9.76 1.92
N THR A 28 1.72 10.58 1.42
CA THR A 28 0.60 10.14 0.57
C THR A 28 1.05 9.56 -0.77
N GLN A 29 2.16 10.05 -1.35
CA GLN A 29 2.72 9.48 -2.58
C GLN A 29 3.39 8.12 -2.30
N LEU A 30 4.05 7.98 -1.16
CA LEU A 30 4.60 6.69 -0.71
C LEU A 30 3.47 5.69 -0.47
N ALA A 31 2.39 6.08 0.21
CA ALA A 31 1.19 5.28 0.41
C ALA A 31 0.54 4.85 -0.92
N ALA A 32 0.39 5.79 -1.86
CA ALA A 32 -0.15 5.50 -3.19
C ALA A 32 0.75 4.56 -4.01
N SER A 33 2.07 4.58 -3.79
CA SER A 33 3.00 3.68 -4.48
C SER A 33 2.82 2.23 -4.02
N VAL A 34 2.67 2.00 -2.71
CA VAL A 34 2.48 0.66 -2.15
C VAL A 34 1.09 0.11 -2.43
N LEU A 35 0.05 0.94 -2.40
CA LEU A 35 -1.32 0.51 -2.74
C LEU A 35 -1.38 -0.01 -4.18
N ARG A 36 -0.85 0.77 -5.14
CA ARG A 36 -0.82 0.37 -6.56
C ARG A 36 -0.05 -0.92 -6.78
N GLU A 37 1.11 -1.08 -6.15
CA GLU A 37 1.91 -2.29 -6.29
C GLU A 37 1.26 -3.50 -5.60
N ALA A 38 0.59 -3.32 -4.45
CA ALA A 38 -0.14 -4.38 -3.77
C ALA A 38 -1.29 -4.91 -4.64
N CYS A 39 -2.12 -4.01 -5.18
CA CYS A 39 -3.21 -4.34 -6.09
C CYS A 39 -2.69 -5.03 -7.35
N ARG A 40 -1.61 -4.54 -7.95
CA ARG A 40 -0.99 -5.15 -9.14
C ARG A 40 -0.55 -6.59 -8.89
N ARG A 41 0.09 -6.88 -7.75
CA ARG A 41 0.51 -8.26 -7.39
C ARG A 41 -0.67 -9.17 -7.08
N ALA A 42 -1.73 -8.63 -6.51
CA ALA A 42 -2.97 -9.36 -6.23
C ALA A 42 -3.87 -9.53 -7.46
N ALA A 43 -3.56 -8.88 -8.60
CA ALA A 43 -4.44 -8.75 -9.76
C ALA A 43 -5.84 -8.20 -9.42
N VAL A 44 -5.88 -7.18 -8.55
CA VAL A 44 -7.11 -6.52 -8.07
C VAL A 44 -7.27 -5.16 -8.74
N GLY A 45 -8.44 -4.88 -9.31
CA GLY A 45 -8.81 -3.58 -9.88
C GLY A 45 -9.08 -2.54 -8.79
N ALA A 46 -9.06 -1.25 -9.14
CA ALA A 46 -9.38 -0.19 -8.18
C ALA A 46 -10.87 -0.23 -7.79
N GLU A 47 -11.72 -0.63 -8.73
CA GLU A 47 -13.16 -0.83 -8.58
C GLU A 47 -13.52 -1.95 -7.59
N ASP A 48 -12.63 -2.93 -7.40
CA ASP A 48 -12.82 -4.04 -6.46
C ASP A 48 -12.46 -3.66 -5.02
N VAL A 49 -11.84 -2.48 -4.81
CA VAL A 49 -11.43 -2.01 -3.49
C VAL A 49 -12.57 -1.22 -2.84
N HIS A 50 -13.22 -1.83 -1.87
CA HIS A 50 -14.36 -1.20 -1.17
C HIS A 50 -13.94 -0.26 -0.04
N HIS A 51 -12.79 -0.52 0.58
CA HIS A 51 -12.32 0.25 1.74
C HIS A 51 -10.80 0.29 1.78
N VAL A 52 -10.26 1.45 2.18
CA VAL A 52 -8.82 1.68 2.32
C VAL A 52 -8.58 2.25 3.71
N VAL A 53 -7.66 1.64 4.45
CA VAL A 53 -7.23 2.09 5.78
C VAL A 53 -5.71 2.25 5.77
N PHE A 54 -5.24 3.43 6.18
CA PHE A 54 -3.82 3.71 6.38
C PHE A 54 -3.60 4.20 7.82
N GLY A 55 -2.59 3.65 8.50
CA GLY A 55 -2.02 4.30 9.67
C GLY A 55 -1.05 5.38 9.20
N HIS A 56 -1.18 6.59 9.74
CA HIS A 56 -0.37 7.75 9.37
C HIS A 56 -0.02 8.56 10.62
#